data_AF-A0A8R7PPP7-F1
#
_entry.id   AF-A0A8R7PPP7-F1
#
_cell.length_a   1.000
_cell.length_b   1.000
_cell.length_c   1.000
_cell.angle_alpha   90.00
_cell.angle_beta   90.00
_cell.angle_gamma   90.00
#
_symmetry.space_group_name_H-M   'P 1'
#
loop_
_entity.id
_entity.type
_entity.pdbx_description
1 polymer ?
#
loop_
_entity_poly.entity_id
_entity_poly.type
_entity_poly.pdbx_seq_one_letter_code
_entity_poly.pdbx_strand_id
1 'polypeptide(L)'
;PNPNKEERVCFVPFLLRGLAFPIHPFLRRLLEFYGIQLHNLTPGSILHISAFVALCELFLGIEVHFELWRKFFCLVPRHRGGSIFDVGGAEV
;
A
#
# COMPACT_ATOMS: atom_id res chain seq x y z
N PRO A 1 15.23 2.82 -10.42
CA PRO A 1 15.88 1.50 -10.69
C PRO A 1 15.11 0.80 -11.82
N ASN A 2 15.74 -0.11 -12.57
CA ASN A 2 15.09 -0.84 -13.67
C ASN A 2 15.02 -2.36 -13.37
N PRO A 3 14.20 -2.78 -12.40
CA PRO A 3 14.07 -4.20 -12.04
C PRO A 3 13.32 -4.99 -13.12
N ASN A 4 13.65 -6.27 -13.25
CA ASN A 4 12.88 -7.24 -14.05
C ASN A 4 11.45 -7.41 -13.48
N LYS A 5 10.53 -8.01 -14.26
CA LYS A 5 9.11 -8.18 -13.85
C LYS A 5 8.93 -8.91 -12.50
N GLU A 6 9.85 -9.81 -12.17
CA GLU A 6 9.80 -10.62 -10.94
C GLU A 6 10.61 -9.99 -9.79
N GLU A 7 11.39 -8.95 -10.10
CA GLU A 7 12.18 -8.24 -9.11
C GLU A 7 11.35 -7.13 -8.46
N ARG A 8 11.66 -6.85 -7.20
CA ARG A 8 11.06 -5.77 -6.42
C ARG A 8 12.17 -5.01 -5.73
N VAL A 9 12.09 -3.68 -5.76
CA VAL A 9 13.06 -2.83 -5.07
C VAL A 9 12.49 -2.39 -3.72
N CYS A 10 13.25 -2.64 -2.66
CA CYS A 10 12.95 -2.26 -1.29
C CYS A 10 14.13 -1.48 -0.70
N PHE A 11 13.83 -0.49 0.16
CA PHE A 11 14.87 0.15 0.97
C PHE A 11 15.26 -0.78 2.13
N VAL A 12 16.56 -0.93 2.38
CA VAL A 12 17.10 -1.72 3.52
C VAL A 12 16.46 -1.32 4.86
N PRO A 13 16.25 -0.03 5.17
CA PRO A 13 15.51 0.38 6.36
C PRO A 13 14.14 -0.25 6.55
N PHE A 14 13.41 -0.61 5.49
CA PHE A 14 12.10 -1.25 5.65
C PHE A 14 12.23 -2.66 6.22
N LEU A 15 13.24 -3.42 5.78
CA LEU A 15 13.54 -4.75 6.30
C LEU A 15 13.92 -4.69 7.79
N LEU A 16 14.79 -3.73 8.14
CA LEU A 16 15.20 -3.50 9.53
C LEU A 16 14.04 -3.07 10.43
N ARG A 17 12.99 -2.48 9.87
CA ARG A 17 11.78 -2.05 10.59
C ARG A 17 10.64 -3.08 10.55
N GLY A 18 10.92 -4.31 10.15
CA GLY A 18 9.98 -5.43 10.26
C GLY A 18 9.18 -5.74 9.00
N LEU A 19 9.53 -5.15 7.85
CA LEU A 19 9.01 -5.65 6.59
C LEU A 19 9.58 -7.05 6.33
N ALA A 20 8.72 -8.06 6.35
CA ALA A 20 9.06 -9.45 6.06
C ALA A 20 8.49 -9.88 4.70
N PHE A 21 9.16 -10.87 4.08
CA PHE A 21 8.69 -11.54 2.88
C PHE A 21 8.22 -12.96 3.22
N PRO A 22 7.18 -13.49 2.54
CA PRO A 22 6.42 -12.87 1.46
C PRO A 22 5.59 -11.68 1.96
N ILE A 23 5.51 -10.63 1.13
CA ILE A 23 4.70 -9.45 1.42
C ILE A 23 3.24 -9.87 1.60
N HIS A 24 2.54 -9.27 2.56
CA HIS A 24 1.13 -9.51 2.81
C HIS A 24 0.31 -9.48 1.49
N PRO A 25 -0.58 -10.47 1.23
CA PRO A 25 -1.30 -10.57 -0.05
C PRO A 25 -2.04 -9.28 -0.44
N PHE A 26 -2.57 -8.57 0.55
CA PHE A 26 -3.19 -7.25 0.37
C PHE A 26 -2.21 -6.21 -0.17
N LEU A 27 -1.02 -6.09 0.42
CA LEU A 27 0.00 -5.13 -0.02
C LEU A 27 0.50 -5.50 -1.43
N ARG A 28 0.65 -6.79 -1.75
CA ARG A 28 0.98 -7.22 -3.12
C ARG A 28 -0.09 -6.76 -4.13
N ARG A 29 -1.36 -7.04 -3.85
CA ARG A 29 -2.50 -6.63 -4.70
C ARG A 29 -2.55 -5.10 -4.86
N LEU A 30 -2.29 -4.36 -3.78
CA LEU A 30 -2.27 -2.90 -3.80
C LEU A 30 -1.18 -2.36 -4.74
N LEU A 31 0.05 -2.85 -4.61
CA LEU A 31 1.17 -2.44 -5.46
C LEU A 31 0.89 -2.73 -6.95
N GLU A 32 0.35 -3.92 -7.24
CA GLU A 32 -0.03 -4.33 -8.60
C GLU A 32 -1.16 -3.47 -9.18
N PHE A 33 -2.19 -3.19 -8.38
CA PHE A 33 -3.35 -2.39 -8.83
C PHE A 33 -2.96 -0.95 -9.18
N TYR A 34 -2.13 -0.30 -8.36
CA TYR A 34 -1.68 1.07 -8.62
C TYR A 34 -0.46 1.15 -9.55
N GLY A 35 0.11 0.01 -9.96
CA GLY A 35 1.31 -0.01 -10.79
C GLY A 35 2.54 0.61 -10.12
N ILE A 36 2.61 0.58 -8.78
CA ILE A 36 3.70 1.17 -8.01
C ILE A 36 4.58 0.10 -7.37
N GLN A 37 5.82 0.44 -7.07
CA GLN A 37 6.73 -0.41 -6.31
C GLN A 37 6.77 0.02 -4.85
N LEU A 38 7.23 -0.88 -3.99
CA LEU A 38 7.33 -0.65 -2.55
C LEU A 38 8.16 0.60 -2.20
N HIS A 39 9.25 0.87 -2.93
CA HIS A 39 10.07 2.07 -2.72
C HIS A 39 9.39 3.38 -3.12
N ASN A 40 8.27 3.33 -3.86
CA ASN A 40 7.47 4.53 -4.14
C ASN A 40 6.56 4.91 -2.97
N LEU A 41 6.33 3.99 -2.03
CA LEU A 41 5.55 4.26 -0.83
C LEU A 41 6.36 5.11 0.16
N THR A 42 5.69 6.09 0.73
CA THR A 42 6.24 6.89 1.82
C THR A 42 6.17 6.09 3.12
N PRO A 43 7.04 6.36 4.11
CA PRO A 43 6.92 5.72 5.43
C PRO A 43 5.52 5.87 6.05
N GLY A 44 4.88 7.03 5.84
CA GLY A 44 3.49 7.25 6.26
C GLY A 44 2.50 6.37 5.51
N SER A 45 2.65 6.19 4.20
CA SER A 45 1.79 5.30 3.41
C SER A 45 1.88 3.85 3.88
N ILE A 46 3.10 3.37 4.17
CA ILE A 46 3.31 2.02 4.71
C ILE A 46 2.62 1.88 6.08
N LEU A 47 2.75 2.88 6.96
CA LEU A 47 2.09 2.87 8.26
C LEU A 47 0.57 2.76 8.14
N HIS A 48 -0.07 3.53 7.25
CA HIS A 48 -1.52 3.47 7.05
C HIS A 48 -1.96 2.12 6.48
N ILE A 49 -1.21 1.55 5.53
CA ILE A 49 -1.50 0.21 5.00
C ILE A 49 -1.42 -0.84 6.11
N SER A 50 -0.34 -0.83 6.91
CA SER A 50 -0.17 -1.76 8.02
C SER A 50 -1.26 -1.61 9.09
N ALA A 51 -1.63 -0.36 9.41
CA ALA A 51 -2.70 -0.07 10.36
C ALA A 51 -4.06 -0.58 9.87
N PHE A 52 -4.37 -0.43 8.58
CA PHE A 52 -5.61 -0.93 7.99
C PHE A 52 -5.67 -2.46 8.00
N VAL A 53 -4.58 -3.14 7.62
CA VAL A 53 -4.49 -4.61 7.69
C VAL A 53 -4.71 -5.08 9.13
N ALA A 54 -4.02 -4.47 10.10
CA ALA A 54 -4.17 -4.81 11.51
C ALA A 54 -5.60 -4.54 12.03
N LEU A 55 -6.22 -3.43 11.62
CA LEU A 55 -7.61 -3.11 11.98
C LEU A 55 -8.57 -4.18 11.47
N CYS A 56 -8.45 -4.60 10.21
CA CYS A 56 -9.31 -5.62 9.63
C CYS A 56 -9.08 -6.99 10.28
N GLU A 57 -7.85 -7.49 10.27
CA GLU A 57 -7.58 -8.89 10.64
C GLU A 57 -7.53 -9.11 12.15
N LEU A 58 -6.94 -8.18 12.91
CA LEU A 58 -6.70 -8.37 14.34
C LEU A 58 -7.80 -7.78 15.21
N PHE A 59 -8.36 -6.63 14.81
CA PHE A 59 -9.35 -5.93 15.63
C PHE A 59 -10.79 -6.29 15.23
N LEU A 60 -11.12 -6.24 13.93
CA LEU A 60 -12.45 -6.57 13.42
C LEU A 60 -12.64 -8.06 13.15
N GLY A 61 -11.55 -8.82 12.97
CA GLY A 61 -11.60 -10.25 12.64
C GLY A 61 -12.14 -10.54 11.24
N ILE A 62 -12.02 -9.60 10.31
CA ILE A 62 -12.47 -9.72 8.92
C ILE A 62 -11.28 -9.77 7.96
N GLU A 63 -11.49 -10.34 6.77
CA GLU A 63 -10.49 -10.29 5.71
C GLU A 63 -10.28 -8.84 5.24
N VAL A 64 -9.05 -8.49 4.87
CA VAL A 64 -8.74 -7.16 4.33
C VAL A 64 -9.35 -7.01 2.93
N HIS A 65 -10.43 -6.25 2.83
CA HIS A 65 -11.11 -6.00 1.55
C HIS A 65 -10.52 -4.79 0.81
N PHE A 66 -10.17 -5.01 -0.46
CA PHE A 66 -9.61 -3.94 -1.32
C PHE A 66 -10.62 -2.82 -1.61
N GLU A 67 -11.90 -3.14 -1.73
CA GLU A 67 -12.96 -2.15 -1.91
C GLU A 67 -13.14 -1.26 -0.66
N LEU A 68 -12.95 -1.83 0.52
CA LEU A 68 -13.03 -1.09 1.78
C LEU A 68 -11.84 -0.13 1.91
N TRP A 69 -10.63 -0.60 1.57
CA TRP A 69 -9.46 0.26 1.48
C TRP A 69 -9.72 1.46 0.58
N ARG A 70 -10.25 1.20 -0.62
CA ARG A 70 -10.60 2.25 -1.58
C ARG A 70 -11.54 3.27 -0.96
N LYS A 71 -12.63 2.84 -0.32
CA LYS A 71 -13.57 3.79 0.33
C LYS A 71 -12.92 4.75 1.32
N PHE A 72 -11.92 4.30 2.08
CA PHE A 72 -11.31 5.08 3.15
C PHE A 72 -9.99 5.79 2.79
N PHE A 73 -9.27 5.34 1.76
CA PHE A 73 -7.93 5.82 1.47
C PHE A 73 -7.76 6.22 -0.01
N CYS A 74 -7.11 7.35 -0.22
CA CYS A 74 -6.70 7.83 -1.55
C CYS A 74 -5.19 7.76 -1.72
N LEU A 75 -4.74 7.40 -2.92
CA LEU A 75 -3.33 7.44 -3.28
C LEU A 75 -3.02 8.78 -3.97
N VAL A 76 -2.32 9.66 -3.27
CA VAL A 76 -1.94 10.98 -3.79
C VAL A 76 -0.50 10.95 -4.32
N PRO A 77 -0.27 11.17 -5.63
CA PRO A 77 1.08 11.28 -6.18
C PRO A 77 1.83 12.47 -5.58
N ARG A 78 3.10 12.28 -5.24
CA ARG A 78 3.94 13.36 -4.69
C ARG A 78 4.52 14.31 -5.74
N HIS A 79 4.43 13.98 -7.03
CA HIS A 79 4.85 14.88 -8.10
C HIS A 79 3.68 15.74 -8.58
N ARG A 80 3.85 17.07 -8.55
CA ARG A 80 2.94 18.04 -9.20
C ARG A 80 2.88 17.71 -10.70
N GLY A 81 1.83 17.03 -11.12
CA GLY A 81 1.61 16.60 -12.51
C GLY A 81 1.17 15.14 -12.67
N GLY A 82 1.21 14.32 -11.62
CA GLY A 82 0.61 12.98 -11.64
C GLY A 82 -0.91 13.05 -11.47
N SER A 83 -1.65 12.21 -12.19
CA SER A 83 -3.08 12.02 -11.97
C SER A 83 -3.31 11.55 -10.53
N ILE A 84 -4.10 12.31 -9.76
CA ILE A 84 -4.64 11.80 -8.50
C ILE A 84 -5.43 10.56 -8.86
N PHE A 85 -5.04 9.41 -8.32
CA PHE A 85 -5.91 8.25 -8.37
C PHE A 85 -6.95 8.50 -7.29
N ASP A 86 -8.10 9.02 -7.71
CA ASP A 86 -9.23 9.21 -6.82
C ASP A 86 -9.79 7.83 -6.55
N VAL A 87 -9.44 7.27 -5.40
CA VAL A 87 -9.77 5.89 -5.06
C VAL A 87 -10.73 5.78 -3.89
N GLY A 88 -11.10 6.91 -3.27
CA GLY A 88 -11.87 6.96 -2.03
C GLY A 88 -12.41 8.34 -1.70
N GLY A 89 -13.46 8.35 -0.87
CA GLY A 89 -14.19 9.55 -0.50
C GLY A 89 -15.60 9.14 -0.10
N ALA A 90 -15.92 9.26 1.17
CA ALA A 90 -17.32 9.40 1.56
C ALA A 90 -17.66 10.87 1.30
N GLU A 91 -18.49 11.14 0.28
CA GLU A 91 -19.23 12.40 0.28
C GLU A 91 -20.11 12.38 1.52
N VAL A 92 -19.91 13.35 2.41
CA VAL A 92 -20.77 13.62 3.57
C VAL A 92 -21.75 14.72 3.20
#